data_AF-A0AAJ2IYX8-F1
#
_entry.id   AF-A0AAJ2IYX8-F1
#
_cell.length_a   1.000
_cell.length_b   1.000
_cell.length_c   1.000
_cell.angle_alpha   90.00
_cell.angle_beta   90.00
_cell.angle_gamma   90.00
#
_symmetry.space_group_name_H-M   'P 1'
#
loop_
_entity.id
_entity.type
_entity.pdbx_description
1 polymer ?
#
loop_
_entity_poly.entity_id
_entity_poly.type
_entity_poly.pdbx_seq_one_letter_code
_entity_poly.pdbx_strand_id
1 'polypeptide(L)'
;MQKYSNIIKKNRILQIISIIFLFIGLSSVNFANVLPEEVTYSTPVTFSLLAYRIVGFFGLAYLALVFVKNKDIWMMQVTRRSRRKNKLLDWKKILAVPCILIAYYLFHLSMILVENINNAAFSIDYISLNLNLLVERYFPLAFVILLAIGLVTHIPDSKKLQKVSNIAADIKVEHFYMALLTSVAFLDNMTRRLVWNTGFGPVNSAGNLRLVYVANNIVGRDDFLRLFGNFLFAFIVICILSYFIVKGIQAFKANKVNFSLALTSSLLLAMVFNYFIQASMKVESGPMFYGYVVAGMSLFQILVLTLIFMAIYLLLNRYMIATAVIILIFGSFTVGNAIKFSERQEPVYVSELSWLMNLKSLLSFVDLKLVAVAAAILLVLAALVILLSRKFFKGKIMSWKERGLTAVILIVLAFPLVQNFRNFTSPDKQINVPVLTQYIKVSNGDILWKGSPNISNLDRRAKQTYGRFEVGTI
;
A
#
# COMPACT_ATOMS: atom_id res chain seq x y z
N MET A 1 14.08 15.99 37.43
CA MET A 1 13.69 16.07 36.00
C MET A 1 14.73 15.51 35.03
N GLN A 2 16.03 15.77 35.21
CA GLN A 2 17.11 15.30 34.32
C GLN A 2 17.21 13.76 34.16
N LYS A 3 17.06 13.00 35.26
CA LYS A 3 17.04 11.52 35.23
C LYS A 3 15.90 10.93 34.38
N TYR A 4 14.72 11.55 34.42
CA TYR A 4 13.55 11.12 33.65
C TYR A 4 13.73 11.41 32.16
N SER A 5 14.29 12.58 31.82
CA SER A 5 14.66 12.93 30.44
C SER A 5 15.67 11.93 29.84
N ASN A 6 16.69 11.55 30.61
CA ASN A 6 17.69 10.57 30.18
C ASN A 6 17.11 9.17 29.93
N ILE A 7 16.15 8.72 30.75
CA ILE A 7 15.45 7.44 30.55
C ILE A 7 14.64 7.45 29.25
N ILE A 8 13.89 8.54 29.00
CA ILE A 8 13.11 8.68 27.77
C ILE A 8 14.02 8.68 26.53
N LYS A 9 15.13 9.43 26.59
CA LYS A 9 16.11 9.48 25.50
C LYS A 9 16.70 8.10 25.23
N LYS A 10 17.11 7.37 26.28
CA LYS A 10 17.60 5.98 26.16
C LYS A 10 16.58 5.08 25.47
N ASN A 11 15.32 5.10 25.91
CA ASN A 11 14.31 4.23 25.32
C ASN A 11 14.03 4.54 23.85
N ARG A 12 14.03 5.82 23.44
CA ARG A 12 13.90 6.20 22.02
C ARG A 12 15.03 5.62 21.17
N ILE A 13 16.26 5.62 21.67
CA ILE A 13 17.41 5.00 20.97
C ILE A 13 17.19 3.49 20.82
N LEU A 14 16.74 2.80 21.87
CA LEU A 14 16.45 1.36 21.81
C LEU A 14 15.31 1.03 20.84
N GLN A 15 14.29 1.90 20.73
CA GLN A 15 13.22 1.75 19.73
C GLN A 15 13.75 1.89 18.30
N ILE A 16 14.66 2.83 18.04
CA ILE A 16 15.32 2.97 16.73
C ILE A 16 16.15 1.72 16.41
N ILE A 17 16.93 1.23 17.39
CA ILE A 17 17.69 -0.03 17.26
C ILE A 17 16.75 -1.20 16.94
N SER A 18 15.57 -1.25 17.56
CA SER A 18 14.56 -2.29 17.25
C SER A 18 14.10 -2.22 15.80
N ILE A 19 13.86 -1.03 15.25
CA ILE A 19 13.48 -0.87 13.83
C ILE A 19 14.62 -1.26 12.89
N ILE A 20 15.87 -0.93 13.24
CA ILE A 20 17.06 -1.34 12.47
C ILE A 20 17.20 -2.86 12.46
N PHE A 21 17.06 -3.51 13.62
CA PHE A 21 17.10 -4.97 13.69
C PHE A 21 15.90 -5.65 13.03
N LEU A 22 14.74 -4.98 12.99
CA LEU A 22 13.60 -5.45 12.20
C LEU A 22 13.95 -5.45 10.71
N PHE A 23 14.53 -4.37 10.19
CA PHE A 23 15.01 -4.32 8.81
C PHE A 23 16.02 -5.43 8.54
N ILE A 24 17.11 -5.50 9.32
CA ILE A 24 18.21 -6.45 9.09
C ILE A 24 17.74 -7.90 9.19
N GLY A 25 16.90 -8.20 10.20
CA GLY A 25 16.30 -9.52 10.36
C GLY A 25 15.48 -9.93 9.14
N LEU A 26 14.54 -9.08 8.70
CA LEU A 26 13.66 -9.42 7.56
C LEU A 26 14.39 -9.43 6.21
N SER A 27 15.28 -8.47 5.96
CA SER A 27 16.02 -8.39 4.70
C SER A 27 16.98 -9.58 4.54
N SER A 28 17.58 -10.06 5.63
CA SER A 28 18.44 -11.25 5.61
C SER A 28 17.71 -12.51 5.12
N VAL A 29 16.41 -12.62 5.42
CA VAL A 29 15.54 -13.69 4.91
C VAL A 29 15.17 -13.42 3.43
N ASN A 30 14.86 -12.17 3.08
CA ASN A 30 14.49 -11.81 1.71
C ASN A 30 15.60 -12.06 0.69
N PHE A 31 16.88 -11.78 1.02
CA PHE A 31 17.99 -12.00 0.10
C PHE A 31 18.15 -13.46 -0.35
N ALA A 32 17.68 -14.43 0.44
CA ALA A 32 17.68 -15.84 0.04
C ALA A 32 16.67 -16.14 -1.08
N ASN A 33 15.58 -15.37 -1.16
CA ASN A 33 14.41 -15.72 -1.95
C ASN A 33 14.03 -14.63 -2.98
N VAL A 34 14.92 -13.66 -3.21
CA VAL A 34 14.70 -12.53 -4.12
C VAL A 34 15.22 -12.80 -5.52
N LEU A 35 16.30 -13.59 -5.64
CA LEU A 35 16.86 -13.95 -6.93
C LEU A 35 15.98 -15.01 -7.62
N PRO A 36 15.78 -14.92 -8.95
CA PRO A 36 15.31 -16.01 -9.79
C PRO A 36 16.24 -17.22 -9.66
N GLU A 37 15.71 -18.42 -9.93
CA GLU A 37 16.46 -19.68 -9.80
C GLU A 37 17.74 -19.70 -10.66
N GLU A 38 17.74 -19.01 -11.78
CA GLU A 38 18.86 -18.93 -12.72
C GLU A 38 19.94 -17.92 -12.32
N VAL A 39 19.71 -17.11 -11.27
CA VAL A 39 20.59 -16.01 -10.86
C VAL A 39 21.23 -16.32 -9.53
N THR A 40 22.55 -16.20 -9.45
CA THR A 40 23.32 -16.51 -8.24
C THR A 40 24.14 -15.31 -7.76
N TYR A 41 24.48 -15.30 -6.47
CA TYR A 41 25.39 -14.30 -5.92
C TYR A 41 26.84 -14.72 -6.19
N SER A 42 27.69 -13.73 -6.51
CA SER A 42 29.14 -13.97 -6.57
C SER A 42 29.68 -14.43 -5.21
N THR A 43 30.76 -15.23 -5.21
CA THR A 43 31.36 -15.78 -3.98
C THR A 43 31.63 -14.74 -2.88
N PRO A 44 32.18 -13.54 -3.18
CA PRO A 44 32.38 -12.50 -2.16
C PRO A 44 31.06 -11.97 -1.57
N VAL A 45 30.01 -11.86 -2.39
CA VAL A 45 28.68 -11.44 -1.95
C VAL A 45 28.03 -12.53 -1.09
N THR A 46 28.19 -13.80 -1.45
CA THR A 46 27.69 -14.93 -0.66
C THR A 46 28.32 -14.96 0.74
N PHE A 47 29.62 -14.72 0.86
CA PHE A 47 30.28 -14.60 2.17
C PHE A 47 29.75 -13.40 2.97
N SER A 48 29.57 -12.25 2.30
CA SER A 48 28.99 -11.05 2.92
C SER A 48 27.55 -11.30 3.40
N LEU A 49 26.75 -12.05 2.63
CA LEU A 49 25.40 -12.45 3.00
C LEU A 49 25.37 -13.42 4.18
N LEU A 50 26.35 -14.33 4.30
CA LEU A 50 26.46 -15.19 5.46
C LEU A 50 26.69 -14.37 6.74
N ALA A 51 27.66 -13.44 6.71
CA ALA A 51 27.89 -12.52 7.82
C ALA A 51 26.64 -11.67 8.13
N TYR A 52 25.95 -11.19 7.09
CA TYR A 52 24.71 -10.43 7.25
C TYR A 52 23.57 -11.26 7.87
N ARG A 53 23.45 -12.54 7.52
CA ARG A 53 22.47 -13.47 8.14
C ARG A 53 22.77 -13.72 9.62
N ILE A 54 24.04 -13.81 10.01
CA ILE A 54 24.42 -13.91 11.43
C ILE A 54 23.97 -12.66 12.18
N VAL A 55 24.23 -11.46 11.65
CA VAL A 55 23.74 -10.21 12.23
C VAL A 55 22.20 -10.17 12.27
N GLY A 56 21.53 -10.65 11.22
CA GLY A 56 20.08 -10.82 11.16
C GLY A 56 19.53 -11.72 12.26
N PHE A 57 20.18 -12.86 12.51
CA PHE A 57 19.82 -13.78 13.59
C PHE A 57 19.92 -13.09 14.97
N PHE A 58 21.01 -12.40 15.26
CA PHE A 58 21.14 -11.64 16.51
C PHE A 58 20.11 -10.50 16.61
N GLY A 59 19.77 -9.86 15.49
CA GLY A 59 18.69 -8.87 15.42
C GLY A 59 17.33 -9.46 15.76
N LEU A 60 16.99 -10.64 15.22
CA LEU A 60 15.76 -11.35 15.55
C LEU A 60 15.74 -11.81 17.02
N ALA A 61 16.86 -12.28 17.55
CA ALA A 61 17.00 -12.62 18.97
C ALA A 61 16.80 -11.39 19.87
N TYR A 62 17.32 -10.23 19.48
CA TYR A 62 17.06 -8.96 20.17
C TYR A 62 15.57 -8.60 20.15
N LEU A 63 14.89 -8.75 19.01
CA LEU A 63 13.44 -8.50 18.91
C LEU A 63 12.63 -9.47 19.75
N ALA A 64 13.03 -10.74 19.84
CA ALA A 64 12.42 -11.71 20.75
C ALA A 64 12.61 -11.26 22.21
N LEU A 65 13.77 -10.72 22.59
CA LEU A 65 14.00 -10.15 23.92
C LEU A 65 13.11 -8.91 24.17
N VAL A 66 12.93 -8.03 23.18
CA VAL A 66 11.97 -6.91 23.25
C VAL A 66 10.55 -7.43 23.50
N PHE A 67 10.15 -8.48 22.78
CA PHE A 67 8.83 -9.09 22.95
C PHE A 67 8.65 -9.68 24.35
N VAL A 68 9.64 -10.42 24.87
CA VAL A 68 9.63 -10.98 26.24
C VAL A 68 9.60 -9.90 27.30
N LYS A 69 10.42 -8.84 27.16
CA LYS A 69 10.43 -7.69 28.08
C LYS A 69 9.05 -7.07 28.22
N ASN A 70 8.33 -6.95 27.09
CA ASN A 70 7.06 -6.25 27.03
C ASN A 70 5.85 -7.19 27.12
N LYS A 71 6.00 -8.40 27.69
CA LYS A 71 4.90 -9.38 27.84
C LYS A 71 3.63 -8.82 28.49
N ASP A 72 3.79 -7.84 29.38
CA ASP A 72 2.68 -7.21 30.09
C ASP A 72 1.76 -6.37 29.20
N ILE A 73 2.17 -6.00 27.97
CA ILE A 73 1.29 -5.26 27.04
C ILE A 73 0.03 -6.07 26.67
N TRP A 74 0.14 -7.40 26.72
CA TRP A 74 -0.92 -8.36 26.41
C TRP A 74 -1.84 -8.67 27.59
N MET A 75 -1.55 -8.12 28.76
CA MET A 75 -2.29 -8.41 29.99
C MET A 75 -3.14 -7.21 30.42
N MET A 76 -4.29 -7.50 31.03
CA MET A 76 -5.13 -6.55 31.75
C MET A 76 -5.04 -6.83 33.25
N GLN A 77 -4.97 -5.76 34.06
CA GLN A 77 -5.05 -5.88 35.51
C GLN A 77 -6.51 -5.97 35.94
N VAL A 78 -6.88 -7.07 36.60
CA VAL A 78 -8.21 -7.20 37.20
C VAL A 78 -8.10 -6.93 38.70
N THR A 79 -8.59 -5.78 39.14
CA THR A 79 -8.76 -5.48 40.56
C THR A 79 -9.95 -6.26 41.10
N ARG A 80 -9.70 -7.44 41.69
CA ARG A 80 -10.62 -8.03 42.67
C ARG A 80 -10.33 -7.44 44.05
N ARG A 81 -11.35 -7.35 44.91
CA ARG A 81 -11.31 -6.88 46.32
C ARG A 81 -10.30 -7.62 47.24
N SER A 82 -9.49 -8.53 46.72
CA SER A 82 -8.48 -9.32 47.44
C SER A 82 -7.08 -8.91 47.01
N ARG A 83 -6.13 -8.88 47.98
CA ARG A 83 -4.73 -8.44 47.86
C ARG A 83 -3.90 -9.08 46.72
N ARG A 84 -4.41 -10.06 45.97
CA ARG A 84 -3.73 -10.71 44.84
C ARG A 84 -4.16 -10.09 43.50
N LYS A 85 -3.26 -9.32 42.88
CA LYS A 85 -3.45 -8.79 41.51
C LYS A 85 -3.36 -9.94 40.51
N ASN A 86 -4.49 -10.47 40.05
CA ASN A 86 -4.50 -11.43 38.94
C ASN A 86 -4.36 -10.66 37.61
N LYS A 87 -3.35 -11.02 36.82
CA LYS A 87 -3.19 -10.56 35.43
C LYS A 87 -3.92 -11.55 34.52
N LEU A 88 -4.83 -11.08 33.66
CA LEU A 88 -5.49 -11.88 32.63
C LEU A 88 -5.12 -11.38 31.25
N LEU A 89 -5.23 -12.24 30.23
CA LEU A 89 -5.00 -11.87 28.84
C LEU A 89 -6.05 -10.86 28.36
N ASP A 90 -5.59 -9.80 27.70
CA ASP A 90 -6.44 -8.76 27.09
C ASP A 90 -6.85 -9.20 25.68
N TRP A 91 -8.00 -9.88 25.59
CA TRP A 91 -8.50 -10.46 24.34
C TRP A 91 -8.67 -9.43 23.21
N LYS A 92 -8.99 -8.17 23.54
CA LYS A 92 -9.14 -7.11 22.53
C LYS A 92 -7.82 -6.80 21.82
N LYS A 93 -6.70 -6.89 22.55
CA LYS A 93 -5.36 -6.70 21.97
C LYS A 93 -4.90 -7.92 21.19
N ILE A 94 -5.23 -9.11 21.68
CA ILE A 94 -4.84 -10.38 21.07
C ILE A 94 -5.58 -10.59 19.75
N LEU A 95 -6.90 -10.35 19.72
CA LEU A 95 -7.73 -10.51 18.53
C LEU A 95 -7.35 -9.54 17.39
N ALA A 96 -6.61 -8.47 17.69
CA ALA A 96 -6.07 -7.59 16.66
C ALA A 96 -5.02 -8.27 15.76
N VAL A 97 -4.32 -9.30 16.24
CA VAL A 97 -3.31 -10.04 15.48
C VAL A 97 -3.91 -10.72 14.23
N PRO A 98 -4.92 -11.62 14.36
CA PRO A 98 -5.56 -12.20 13.18
C PRO A 98 -6.25 -11.14 12.32
N CYS A 99 -6.82 -10.08 12.90
CA CYS A 99 -7.40 -8.99 12.12
C CYS A 99 -6.39 -8.27 11.21
N ILE A 100 -5.14 -8.09 11.64
CA ILE A 100 -4.08 -7.50 10.79
C ILE A 100 -3.77 -8.40 9.59
N LEU A 101 -3.70 -9.71 9.83
CA LEU A 101 -3.42 -10.68 8.77
C LEU A 101 -4.58 -10.78 7.77
N ILE A 102 -5.83 -10.80 8.26
CA ILE A 102 -7.02 -10.76 7.41
C ILE A 102 -7.07 -9.45 6.61
N ALA A 103 -6.77 -8.31 7.24
CA ALA A 103 -6.74 -7.02 6.54
C ALA A 103 -5.68 -7.01 5.42
N TYR A 104 -4.52 -7.64 5.63
CA TYR A 104 -3.50 -7.78 4.60
C TYR A 104 -3.94 -8.77 3.49
N TYR A 105 -4.66 -9.83 3.83
CA TYR A 105 -5.28 -10.70 2.83
C TYR A 105 -6.32 -9.97 1.98
N LEU A 106 -7.15 -9.09 2.57
CA LEU A 106 -8.11 -8.28 1.82
C LEU A 106 -7.42 -7.35 0.79
N PHE A 107 -6.22 -6.88 1.10
CA PHE A 107 -5.38 -6.18 0.12
C PHE A 107 -5.03 -7.12 -1.06
N HIS A 108 -4.53 -8.33 -0.82
CA HIS A 108 -4.26 -9.32 -1.87
C HIS A 108 -5.51 -9.66 -2.69
N LEU A 109 -6.64 -9.88 -2.02
CA LEU A 109 -7.93 -10.14 -2.66
C LEU A 109 -8.32 -8.99 -3.59
N SER A 110 -8.12 -7.74 -3.17
CA SER A 110 -8.39 -6.58 -4.03
C SER A 110 -7.53 -6.59 -5.30
N MET A 111 -6.28 -7.03 -5.21
CA MET A 111 -5.40 -7.15 -6.38
C MET A 111 -5.89 -8.25 -7.32
N ILE A 112 -6.25 -9.43 -6.79
CA ILE A 112 -6.76 -10.56 -7.57
C ILE A 112 -8.04 -10.18 -8.32
N LEU A 113 -8.98 -9.50 -7.64
CA LEU A 113 -10.24 -9.08 -8.24
C LEU A 113 -10.03 -8.07 -9.38
N VAL A 114 -9.06 -7.17 -9.21
CA VAL A 114 -8.67 -6.22 -10.23
C VAL A 114 -8.02 -6.91 -11.43
N GLU A 115 -7.10 -7.86 -11.18
CA GLU A 115 -6.45 -8.66 -12.23
C GLU A 115 -7.42 -9.45 -13.10
N ASN A 116 -8.53 -9.91 -12.50
CA ASN A 116 -9.47 -10.80 -13.16
C ASN A 116 -10.75 -10.10 -13.63
N ILE A 117 -10.78 -8.77 -13.64
CA ILE A 117 -12.02 -8.03 -13.92
C ILE A 117 -12.55 -8.26 -15.35
N ASN A 118 -11.63 -8.46 -16.31
CA ASN A 118 -11.92 -8.77 -17.71
C ASN A 118 -11.77 -10.27 -18.02
N ASN A 119 -11.59 -11.11 -17.00
CA ASN A 119 -11.45 -12.55 -17.17
C ASN A 119 -12.82 -13.22 -17.15
N ALA A 120 -13.37 -13.52 -18.32
CA ALA A 120 -14.66 -14.22 -18.44
C ALA A 120 -14.64 -15.65 -17.87
N ALA A 121 -13.46 -16.28 -17.77
CA ALA A 121 -13.27 -17.60 -17.19
C ALA A 121 -13.02 -17.55 -15.66
N PHE A 122 -12.99 -16.37 -15.04
CA PHE A 122 -12.78 -16.25 -13.60
C PHE A 122 -14.03 -16.69 -12.83
N SER A 123 -13.92 -17.85 -12.19
CA SER A 123 -14.85 -18.32 -11.18
C SER A 123 -14.54 -17.69 -9.82
N ILE A 124 -15.55 -17.52 -8.97
CA ILE A 124 -15.37 -17.14 -7.56
C ILE A 124 -15.30 -18.42 -6.74
N ASP A 125 -14.11 -18.97 -6.60
CA ASP A 125 -13.86 -20.24 -5.89
C ASP A 125 -12.61 -20.17 -4.98
N TYR A 126 -12.28 -21.30 -4.35
CA TYR A 126 -11.18 -21.40 -3.39
C TYR A 126 -9.81 -21.06 -3.98
N ILE A 127 -9.53 -21.50 -5.21
CA ILE A 127 -8.21 -21.37 -5.84
C ILE A 127 -8.07 -19.98 -6.46
N SER A 128 -9.09 -19.53 -7.19
CA SER A 128 -9.15 -18.22 -7.85
C SER A 128 -9.04 -17.05 -6.88
N LEU A 129 -9.67 -17.12 -5.70
CA LEU A 129 -9.56 -16.11 -4.64
C LEU A 129 -8.28 -16.27 -3.80
N ASN A 130 -7.43 -17.25 -4.11
CA ASN A 130 -6.21 -17.57 -3.37
C ASN A 130 -6.50 -17.78 -1.87
N LEU A 131 -7.61 -18.45 -1.54
CA LEU A 131 -8.03 -18.71 -0.16
C LEU A 131 -7.07 -19.70 0.53
N ASN A 132 -6.33 -20.50 -0.23
CA ASN A 132 -5.18 -21.26 0.27
C ASN A 132 -4.12 -20.37 0.91
N LEU A 133 -3.84 -19.16 0.41
CA LEU A 133 -2.93 -18.22 1.09
C LEU A 133 -3.43 -17.86 2.50
N LEU A 134 -4.73 -17.70 2.67
CA LEU A 134 -5.34 -17.43 3.97
C LEU A 134 -5.22 -18.65 4.89
N VAL A 135 -5.61 -19.84 4.41
CA VAL A 135 -5.71 -21.07 5.20
C VAL A 135 -4.35 -21.71 5.48
N GLU A 136 -3.43 -21.74 4.52
CA GLU A 136 -2.14 -22.43 4.61
C GLU A 136 -1.02 -21.54 5.13
N ARG A 137 -1.15 -20.20 5.01
CA ARG A 137 -0.10 -19.27 5.44
C ARG A 137 -0.53 -18.34 6.56
N TYR A 138 -1.61 -17.58 6.41
CA TYR A 138 -1.97 -16.55 7.38
C TYR A 138 -2.62 -17.11 8.66
N PHE A 139 -3.47 -18.14 8.58
CA PHE A 139 -4.03 -18.79 9.77
C PHE A 139 -2.95 -19.51 10.61
N PRO A 140 -2.04 -20.32 10.04
CA PRO A 140 -0.95 -20.91 10.80
C PRO A 140 -0.03 -19.85 11.40
N LEU A 141 0.29 -18.79 10.65
CA LEU A 141 1.07 -17.68 11.19
C LEU A 141 0.38 -16.99 12.37
N ALA A 142 -0.93 -16.75 12.26
CA ALA A 142 -1.73 -16.21 13.37
C ALA A 142 -1.63 -17.13 14.59
N PHE A 143 -1.83 -18.44 14.39
CA PHE A 143 -1.74 -19.43 15.46
C PHE A 143 -0.37 -19.44 16.13
N VAL A 144 0.72 -19.44 15.36
CA VAL A 144 2.09 -19.39 15.89
C VAL A 144 2.33 -18.13 16.71
N ILE A 145 1.88 -16.96 16.24
CA ILE A 145 2.02 -15.70 16.97
C ILE A 145 1.20 -15.73 18.26
N LEU A 146 -0.03 -16.24 18.23
CA LEU A 146 -0.90 -16.36 19.40
C LEU A 146 -0.30 -17.33 20.44
N LEU A 147 0.25 -18.46 19.99
CA LEU A 147 0.97 -19.40 20.83
C LEU A 147 2.21 -18.75 21.45
N ALA A 148 2.98 -17.99 20.68
CA ALA A 148 4.14 -17.26 21.18
C ALA A 148 3.74 -16.20 22.23
N ILE A 149 2.64 -15.46 22.03
CA ILE A 149 2.09 -14.55 23.05
C ILE A 149 1.77 -15.34 24.33
N GLY A 150 1.06 -16.46 24.21
CA GLY A 150 0.73 -17.32 25.33
C GLY A 150 1.97 -17.76 26.12
N LEU A 151 2.94 -18.38 25.45
CA LEU A 151 4.19 -18.84 26.07
C LEU A 151 4.94 -17.70 26.77
N VAL A 152 5.07 -16.55 26.12
CA VAL A 152 5.82 -15.41 26.67
C VAL A 152 5.14 -14.82 27.91
N THR A 153 3.81 -14.81 27.96
CA THR A 153 3.08 -14.34 29.16
C THR A 153 3.25 -15.26 30.37
N HIS A 154 3.60 -16.53 30.17
CA HIS A 154 3.88 -17.50 31.24
C HIS A 154 5.32 -17.46 31.77
N ILE A 155 6.25 -16.75 31.12
CA ILE A 155 7.64 -16.65 31.60
C ILE A 155 7.66 -15.93 32.97
N PRO A 156 8.27 -16.48 34.02
CA PRO A 156 8.32 -15.84 35.34
C PRO A 156 9.25 -14.62 35.36
N ASP A 157 8.91 -13.63 36.18
CA ASP A 157 9.76 -12.45 36.41
C ASP A 157 10.96 -12.85 37.28
N SER A 158 12.14 -12.97 36.68
CA SER A 158 13.40 -13.21 37.40
C SER A 158 14.31 -11.99 37.39
N LYS A 159 15.11 -11.80 38.44
CA LYS A 159 16.12 -10.72 38.50
C LYS A 159 17.12 -10.80 37.33
N LYS A 160 17.48 -12.01 36.90
CA LYS A 160 18.35 -12.25 35.73
C LYS A 160 17.69 -11.76 34.44
N LEU A 161 16.42 -12.10 34.22
CA LEU A 161 15.66 -11.65 33.05
C LEU A 161 15.51 -10.13 33.03
N GLN A 162 15.23 -9.50 34.18
CA GLN A 162 15.16 -8.03 34.27
C GLN A 162 16.49 -7.38 33.89
N LYS A 163 17.63 -7.91 34.39
CA LYS A 163 18.96 -7.39 34.07
C LYS A 163 19.27 -7.46 32.57
N VAL A 164 18.97 -8.59 31.92
CA VAL A 164 19.16 -8.77 30.47
C VAL A 164 18.16 -7.93 29.67
N SER A 165 16.90 -7.83 30.08
CA SER A 165 15.90 -7.06 29.36
C SER A 165 16.11 -5.54 29.40
N ASN A 166 16.97 -5.02 30.28
CA ASN A 166 17.29 -3.59 30.36
C ASN A 166 17.99 -3.01 29.12
N ILE A 167 18.53 -3.88 28.24
CA ILE A 167 19.07 -3.48 26.94
C ILE A 167 18.01 -3.48 25.82
N ALA A 168 16.84 -4.05 26.07
CA ALA A 168 15.73 -4.08 25.12
C ALA A 168 14.81 -2.85 25.27
N ALA A 169 14.18 -2.44 24.17
CA ALA A 169 13.26 -1.30 24.15
C ALA A 169 11.97 -1.56 24.94
N ASP A 170 11.44 -0.52 25.59
CA ASP A 170 10.05 -0.50 26.05
C ASP A 170 9.15 -0.08 24.89
N ILE A 171 8.18 -0.93 24.57
CA ILE A 171 7.25 -0.73 23.47
C ILE A 171 5.81 -0.72 23.97
N LYS A 172 4.93 -0.15 23.15
CA LYS A 172 3.50 -0.26 23.31
C LYS A 172 2.96 -1.28 22.30
N VAL A 173 1.72 -1.72 22.51
CA VAL A 173 1.09 -2.73 21.64
C VAL A 173 1.00 -2.26 20.18
N GLU A 174 0.91 -0.95 19.94
CA GLU A 174 0.89 -0.37 18.60
C GLU A 174 2.18 -0.59 17.82
N HIS A 175 3.32 -0.54 18.52
CA HIS A 175 4.61 -0.79 17.88
C HIS A 175 4.70 -2.25 17.43
N PHE A 176 4.10 -3.18 18.19
CA PHE A 176 3.99 -4.58 17.78
C PHE A 176 3.09 -4.73 16.55
N TYR A 177 1.91 -4.10 16.53
CA TYR A 177 1.03 -4.15 15.35
C TYR A 177 1.69 -3.56 14.09
N MET A 178 2.43 -2.46 14.25
CA MET A 178 3.19 -1.85 13.17
C MET A 178 4.29 -2.78 12.66
N ALA A 179 5.05 -3.41 13.57
CA ALA A 179 6.08 -4.38 13.20
C ALA A 179 5.48 -5.60 12.51
N LEU A 180 4.34 -6.12 12.97
CA LEU A 180 3.65 -7.25 12.35
C LEU A 180 3.22 -6.92 10.92
N LEU A 181 2.52 -5.80 10.72
CA LEU A 181 2.08 -5.38 9.38
C LEU A 181 3.28 -5.13 8.46
N THR A 182 4.35 -4.50 8.98
CA THR A 182 5.60 -4.28 8.24
C THR A 182 6.24 -5.60 7.82
N SER A 183 6.37 -6.57 8.74
CA SER A 183 6.96 -7.88 8.46
C SER A 183 6.19 -8.65 7.39
N VAL A 184 4.86 -8.67 7.50
CA VAL A 184 4.00 -9.38 6.55
C VAL A 184 4.12 -8.76 5.16
N ALA A 185 4.01 -7.43 5.05
CA ALA A 185 4.13 -6.74 3.78
C ALA A 185 5.53 -6.82 3.17
N PHE A 186 6.58 -6.74 3.99
CA PHE A 186 7.96 -6.72 3.52
C PHE A 186 8.48 -8.10 3.08
N LEU A 187 8.01 -9.19 3.72
CA LEU A 187 8.34 -10.57 3.32
C LEU A 187 7.45 -11.10 2.19
N ASP A 188 6.49 -10.30 1.73
CA ASP A 188 5.60 -10.69 0.65
C ASP A 188 6.36 -10.89 -0.67
N ASN A 189 5.89 -11.82 -1.49
CA ASN A 189 6.46 -12.08 -2.82
C ASN A 189 6.32 -10.85 -3.73
N MET A 190 5.24 -10.08 -3.58
CA MET A 190 5.02 -8.84 -4.32
C MET A 190 6.14 -7.83 -4.05
N THR A 191 6.51 -7.63 -2.78
CA THR A 191 7.60 -6.72 -2.40
C THR A 191 8.95 -7.21 -2.93
N ARG A 192 9.26 -8.51 -2.80
CA ARG A 192 10.50 -9.08 -3.33
C ARG A 192 10.63 -8.87 -4.84
N ARG A 193 9.56 -9.09 -5.60
CA ARG A 193 9.55 -8.87 -7.05
C ARG A 193 9.62 -7.39 -7.43
N LEU A 194 8.98 -6.51 -6.65
CA LEU A 194 9.08 -5.07 -6.81
C LEU A 194 10.49 -4.53 -6.48
N VAL A 195 11.27 -5.27 -5.68
CA VAL A 195 12.68 -4.95 -5.41
C VAL A 195 13.61 -5.54 -6.46
N TRP A 196 13.34 -6.77 -6.93
CA TRP A 196 14.17 -7.51 -7.87
C TRP A 196 14.04 -7.06 -9.33
N ASN A 197 12.82 -6.94 -9.84
CA ASN A 197 12.59 -6.83 -11.28
C ASN A 197 13.31 -5.59 -11.82
N THR A 198 14.26 -5.77 -12.74
CA THR A 198 15.24 -4.72 -13.11
C THR A 198 14.74 -3.76 -14.19
N GLY A 199 13.52 -3.93 -14.70
CA GLY A 199 12.84 -3.10 -15.71
C GLY A 199 12.35 -1.74 -15.18
N PHE A 200 13.16 -1.16 -14.30
CA PHE A 200 12.75 -0.22 -13.29
C PHE A 200 13.54 1.11 -13.39
N GLY A 201 14.20 1.35 -14.52
CA GLY A 201 14.80 2.63 -14.89
C GLY A 201 14.20 3.19 -16.17
N PRO A 202 14.55 4.42 -16.57
CA PRO A 202 14.26 4.95 -17.89
C PRO A 202 14.59 3.99 -19.04
N VAL A 203 13.95 4.18 -20.21
CA VAL A 203 14.12 3.36 -21.43
C VAL A 203 15.59 3.25 -21.91
N ASN A 204 16.48 4.13 -21.42
CA ASN A 204 17.93 4.12 -21.70
C ASN A 204 18.79 3.82 -20.45
N SER A 205 18.18 3.35 -19.37
CA SER A 205 18.91 2.83 -18.22
C SER A 205 19.14 1.35 -18.42
N ALA A 206 20.40 0.95 -18.60
CA ALA A 206 20.82 -0.44 -18.41
C ALA A 206 20.16 -0.96 -17.12
N GLY A 207 19.65 -2.19 -17.12
CA GLY A 207 18.96 -2.80 -15.99
C GLY A 207 19.59 -2.39 -14.66
N ASN A 208 18.76 -2.08 -13.65
CA ASN A 208 19.27 -1.42 -12.44
C ASN A 208 20.35 -2.27 -11.73
N LEU A 209 20.34 -3.58 -11.95
CA LEU A 209 21.50 -4.44 -11.75
C LEU A 209 22.17 -4.61 -13.12
N ARG A 210 23.41 -4.16 -13.24
CA ARG A 210 24.16 -4.30 -14.50
C ARG A 210 24.43 -5.76 -14.82
N LEU A 211 24.14 -6.70 -13.90
CA LEU A 211 24.57 -8.09 -13.90
C LEU A 211 26.03 -8.05 -14.31
N VAL A 212 26.93 -7.79 -13.35
CA VAL A 212 28.38 -7.64 -13.61
C VAL A 212 28.94 -8.74 -14.54
N TYR A 213 28.24 -9.88 -14.65
CA TYR A 213 28.34 -10.82 -15.76
C TYR A 213 26.98 -10.99 -16.47
N VAL A 214 26.64 -10.11 -17.41
CA VAL A 214 25.41 -10.21 -18.23
C VAL A 214 25.35 -11.56 -18.96
N ALA A 215 26.51 -12.18 -19.21
CA ALA A 215 26.65 -13.50 -19.80
C ALA A 215 26.41 -14.67 -18.83
N ASN A 216 26.49 -14.49 -17.50
CA ASN A 216 26.53 -15.60 -16.53
C ASN A 216 25.46 -15.52 -15.41
N ASN A 217 24.54 -14.54 -15.42
CA ASN A 217 23.50 -14.39 -14.38
C ASN A 217 24.05 -14.29 -12.94
N ILE A 218 25.13 -13.53 -12.73
CA ILE A 218 25.76 -13.38 -11.41
C ILE A 218 25.57 -11.96 -10.85
N VAL A 219 25.11 -11.87 -9.61
CA VAL A 219 25.00 -10.62 -8.83
C VAL A 219 26.36 -10.30 -8.20
N GLY A 220 27.01 -9.28 -8.74
CA GLY A 220 28.25 -8.70 -8.21
C GLY A 220 28.02 -7.77 -7.01
N ARG A 221 29.11 -7.20 -6.50
CA ARG A 221 29.08 -6.28 -5.34
C ARG A 221 28.19 -5.06 -5.57
N ASP A 222 28.34 -4.40 -6.70
CA ASP A 222 27.60 -3.16 -7.00
C ASP A 222 26.10 -3.42 -7.15
N ASP A 223 25.75 -4.52 -7.82
CA ASP A 223 24.38 -5.01 -7.97
C ASP A 223 23.79 -5.34 -6.60
N PHE A 224 24.54 -6.04 -5.75
CA PHE A 224 24.10 -6.33 -4.38
C PHE A 224 23.85 -5.06 -3.55
N LEU A 225 24.72 -4.04 -3.63
CA LEU A 225 24.52 -2.77 -2.92
C LEU A 225 23.27 -2.03 -3.39
N ARG A 226 22.96 -2.08 -4.69
CA ARG A 226 21.71 -1.53 -5.24
C ARG A 226 20.49 -2.29 -4.75
N LEU A 227 20.55 -3.62 -4.76
CA LEU A 227 19.48 -4.49 -4.26
C LEU A 227 19.22 -4.22 -2.76
N PHE A 228 20.27 -4.06 -1.98
CA PHE A 228 20.19 -3.67 -0.57
C PHE A 228 19.53 -2.29 -0.39
N GLY A 229 19.95 -1.30 -1.19
CA GLY A 229 19.35 0.03 -1.20
C GLY A 229 17.85 0.00 -1.51
N ASN A 230 17.44 -0.82 -2.48
CA ASN A 230 16.03 -1.00 -2.83
C ASN A 230 15.23 -1.63 -1.69
N PHE A 231 15.76 -2.66 -1.03
CA PHE A 231 15.12 -3.24 0.15
C PHE A 231 15.02 -2.24 1.29
N LEU A 232 16.06 -1.44 1.54
CA LEU A 232 16.03 -0.41 2.57
C LEU A 232 14.95 0.63 2.28
N PHE A 233 14.87 1.10 1.03
CA PHE A 233 13.85 2.04 0.59
C PHE A 233 12.44 1.47 0.76
N ALA A 234 12.20 0.25 0.26
CA ALA A 234 10.91 -0.44 0.38
C ALA A 234 10.51 -0.63 1.86
N PHE A 235 11.47 -1.02 2.71
CA PHE A 235 11.23 -1.17 4.15
C PHE A 235 10.82 0.16 4.79
N ILE A 236 11.51 1.26 4.49
CA ILE A 236 11.19 2.58 5.05
C ILE A 236 9.77 2.98 4.66
N VAL A 237 9.40 2.84 3.37
CA VAL A 237 8.06 3.17 2.88
C VAL A 237 6.99 2.33 3.58
N ILE A 238 7.17 0.99 3.63
CA ILE A 238 6.23 0.07 4.25
C ILE A 238 6.11 0.31 5.76
N CYS A 239 7.22 0.58 6.44
CA CYS A 239 7.25 0.85 7.87
C CYS A 239 6.52 2.16 8.22
N ILE A 240 6.78 3.24 7.47
CA ILE A 240 6.07 4.52 7.63
C ILE A 240 4.57 4.33 7.39
N LEU A 241 4.20 3.65 6.31
CA LEU A 241 2.79 3.40 5.99
C LEU A 241 2.11 2.58 7.08
N SER A 242 2.77 1.51 7.56
CA SER A 242 2.27 0.66 8.65
C SER A 242 2.07 1.43 9.94
N TYR A 243 2.99 2.34 10.29
CA TYR A 243 2.83 3.24 11.43
C TYR A 243 1.59 4.12 11.31
N PHE A 244 1.37 4.74 10.15
CA PHE A 244 0.19 5.58 9.92
C PHE A 244 -1.10 4.76 9.91
N ILE A 245 -1.11 3.57 9.30
CA ILE A 245 -2.27 2.66 9.29
C ILE A 245 -2.67 2.31 10.71
N VAL A 246 -1.72 1.85 11.54
CA VAL A 246 -1.99 1.49 12.94
C VAL A 246 -2.54 2.70 13.70
N LYS A 247 -1.90 3.87 13.60
CA LYS A 247 -2.40 5.10 14.23
C LYS A 247 -3.77 5.54 13.73
N GLY A 248 -4.06 5.38 12.45
CA GLY A 248 -5.36 5.70 11.86
C GLY A 248 -6.45 4.78 12.39
N ILE A 249 -6.19 3.48 12.51
CA ILE A 249 -7.12 2.52 13.12
C ILE A 249 -7.38 2.86 14.60
N GLN A 250 -6.35 3.29 15.34
CA GLN A 250 -6.55 3.74 16.72
C GLN A 250 -7.41 4.99 16.82
N ALA A 251 -7.16 5.96 15.93
CA ALA A 251 -7.96 7.17 15.85
C ALA A 251 -9.42 6.85 15.50
N PHE A 252 -9.65 5.90 14.59
CA PHE A 252 -10.97 5.37 14.25
C PHE A 252 -11.67 4.80 15.49
N LYS A 253 -11.02 3.86 16.20
CA LYS A 253 -11.56 3.24 17.42
C LYS A 253 -11.85 4.25 18.52
N ALA A 254 -11.03 5.28 18.63
CA ALA A 254 -11.18 6.34 19.63
C ALA A 254 -12.15 7.45 19.21
N ASN A 255 -12.76 7.36 18.02
CA ASN A 255 -13.60 8.41 17.43
C ASN A 255 -12.89 9.78 17.37
N LYS A 256 -11.58 9.76 17.09
CA LYS A 256 -10.72 10.96 17.01
C LYS A 256 -10.33 11.23 15.56
N VAL A 257 -10.41 12.48 15.15
CA VAL A 257 -9.90 12.94 13.85
C VAL A 257 -8.44 13.33 13.96
N ASN A 258 -7.62 12.87 13.02
CA ASN A 258 -6.24 13.29 12.86
C ASN A 258 -5.75 12.96 11.43
N PHE A 259 -4.54 13.42 11.11
CA PHE A 259 -3.87 13.12 9.83
C PHE A 259 -3.82 11.62 9.52
N SER A 260 -3.45 10.77 10.50
CA SER A 260 -3.33 9.33 10.30
C SER A 260 -4.65 8.69 9.88
N LEU A 261 -5.77 9.09 10.47
CA LEU A 261 -7.10 8.61 10.09
C LEU A 261 -7.44 8.99 8.65
N ALA A 262 -7.15 10.22 8.24
CA ALA A 262 -7.38 10.68 6.87
C ALA A 262 -6.51 9.92 5.86
N LEU A 263 -5.24 9.65 6.18
CA LEU A 263 -4.35 8.87 5.31
C LEU A 263 -4.80 7.42 5.17
N THR A 264 -5.12 6.75 6.29
CA THR A 264 -5.62 5.37 6.26
C THR A 264 -6.95 5.27 5.52
N SER A 265 -7.86 6.24 5.71
CA SER A 265 -9.14 6.27 4.99
C SER A 265 -8.95 6.53 3.50
N SER A 266 -8.01 7.40 3.13
CA SER A 266 -7.65 7.65 1.73
C SER A 266 -7.12 6.38 1.05
N LEU A 267 -6.21 5.65 1.70
CA LEU A 267 -5.70 4.39 1.18
C LEU A 267 -6.81 3.35 1.00
N LEU A 268 -7.68 3.20 1.99
CA LEU A 268 -8.78 2.24 1.94
C LEU A 268 -9.78 2.58 0.84
N LEU A 269 -10.22 3.84 0.77
CA LEU A 269 -11.12 4.29 -0.29
C LEU A 269 -10.45 4.16 -1.66
N ALA A 270 -9.15 4.41 -1.76
CA ALA A 270 -8.42 4.29 -3.03
C ALA A 270 -8.40 2.86 -3.53
N MET A 271 -8.22 1.86 -2.65
CA MET A 271 -8.35 0.44 -3.03
C MET A 271 -9.76 0.11 -3.53
N VAL A 272 -10.80 0.58 -2.83
CA VAL A 272 -12.20 0.34 -3.20
C VAL A 272 -12.56 1.01 -4.54
N PHE A 273 -12.27 2.30 -4.69
CA PHE A 273 -12.58 3.03 -5.92
C PHE A 273 -11.69 2.63 -7.09
N ASN A 274 -10.46 2.17 -6.85
CA ASN A 274 -9.64 1.57 -7.90
C ASN A 274 -10.37 0.39 -8.55
N TYR A 275 -10.88 -0.54 -7.74
CA TYR A 275 -11.66 -1.66 -8.24
C TYR A 275 -12.91 -1.19 -9.00
N PHE A 276 -13.72 -0.29 -8.42
CA PHE A 276 -14.96 0.16 -9.05
C PHE A 276 -14.75 0.92 -10.37
N ILE A 277 -13.73 1.77 -10.45
CA ILE A 277 -13.38 2.47 -11.70
C ILE A 277 -12.99 1.44 -12.76
N GLN A 278 -12.18 0.45 -12.42
CA GLN A 278 -11.82 -0.60 -13.38
C GLN A 278 -13.04 -1.46 -13.77
N ALA A 279 -13.93 -1.78 -12.82
CA ALA A 279 -15.16 -2.54 -13.07
C ALA A 279 -16.09 -1.82 -14.04
N SER A 280 -16.13 -0.48 -13.98
CA SER A 280 -16.94 0.34 -14.87
C SER A 280 -16.46 0.35 -16.33
N MET A 281 -15.30 -0.23 -16.62
CA MET A 281 -14.72 -0.36 -17.96
C MET A 281 -14.53 -1.82 -18.36
N LYS A 282 -15.33 -2.73 -17.78
CA LYS A 282 -15.22 -4.16 -18.06
C LYS A 282 -15.58 -4.44 -19.53
N VAL A 283 -14.72 -5.21 -20.20
CA VAL A 283 -14.95 -5.69 -21.57
C VAL A 283 -15.05 -7.20 -21.55
N GLU A 284 -16.06 -7.78 -22.22
CA GLU A 284 -16.31 -9.24 -22.23
C GLU A 284 -15.19 -10.05 -22.90
N SER A 285 -14.46 -9.43 -23.84
CA SER A 285 -13.41 -10.09 -24.63
C SER A 285 -12.19 -9.16 -24.82
N GLY A 286 -11.64 -8.68 -23.70
CA GLY A 286 -10.39 -7.90 -23.69
C GLY A 286 -9.13 -8.79 -23.58
N PRO A 287 -7.96 -8.32 -24.05
CA PRO A 287 -6.71 -9.02 -23.80
C PRO A 287 -6.48 -9.14 -22.30
N MET A 288 -6.30 -10.37 -21.83
CA MET A 288 -5.97 -10.61 -20.43
C MET A 288 -4.52 -10.24 -20.18
N PHE A 289 -4.31 -9.18 -19.41
CA PHE A 289 -3.03 -8.93 -18.79
C PHE A 289 -2.99 -9.71 -17.48
N TYR A 290 -2.23 -10.80 -17.45
CA TYR A 290 -2.10 -11.63 -16.25
C TYR A 290 -0.91 -11.20 -15.39
N GLY A 291 -1.12 -11.27 -14.07
CA GLY A 291 -0.06 -11.19 -13.07
C GLY A 291 0.48 -9.78 -12.79
N TYR A 292 1.78 -9.73 -12.47
CA TYR A 292 2.42 -8.61 -11.76
C TYR A 292 2.38 -7.24 -12.45
N VAL A 293 2.20 -7.21 -13.78
CA VAL A 293 2.05 -5.96 -14.54
C VAL A 293 0.77 -5.24 -14.09
N VAL A 294 -0.32 -5.99 -13.89
CA VAL A 294 -1.60 -5.45 -13.41
C VAL A 294 -1.54 -5.11 -11.93
N ALA A 295 -0.89 -5.93 -11.10
CA ALA A 295 -0.69 -5.62 -9.69
C ALA A 295 0.01 -4.27 -9.50
N GLY A 296 1.01 -4.01 -10.31
CA GLY A 296 1.76 -2.78 -10.27
C GLY A 296 1.04 -1.55 -10.82
N MET A 297 0.31 -1.68 -11.93
CA MET A 297 -0.58 -0.62 -12.44
C MET A 297 -1.65 -0.25 -11.41
N SER A 298 -2.20 -1.25 -10.73
CA SER A 298 -3.20 -1.05 -9.69
C SER A 298 -2.62 -0.35 -8.46
N LEU A 299 -1.40 -0.71 -8.02
CA LEU A 299 -0.71 0.01 -6.95
C LEU A 299 -0.45 1.48 -7.31
N PHE A 300 -0.06 1.75 -8.56
CA PHE A 300 0.12 3.11 -9.05
C PHE A 300 -1.19 3.91 -8.99
N GLN A 301 -2.29 3.33 -9.48
CA GLN A 301 -3.62 3.96 -9.43
C GLN A 301 -4.08 4.20 -7.98
N ILE A 302 -3.89 3.21 -7.09
CA ILE A 302 -4.18 3.35 -5.66
C ILE A 302 -3.35 4.49 -5.04
N LEU A 303 -2.07 4.64 -5.39
CA LEU A 303 -1.22 5.74 -4.94
C LEU A 303 -1.80 7.10 -5.40
N VAL A 304 -2.11 7.23 -6.69
CA VAL A 304 -2.66 8.47 -7.26
C VAL A 304 -3.99 8.83 -6.61
N LEU A 305 -4.92 7.88 -6.48
CA LEU A 305 -6.20 8.08 -5.80
C LEU A 305 -6.00 8.44 -4.33
N THR A 306 -5.04 7.82 -3.63
CA THR A 306 -4.72 8.16 -2.24
C THR A 306 -4.28 9.62 -2.11
N LEU A 307 -3.45 10.12 -3.03
CA LEU A 307 -3.01 11.52 -3.05
C LEU A 307 -4.19 12.48 -3.31
N ILE A 308 -5.08 12.14 -4.26
CA ILE A 308 -6.28 12.94 -4.56
C ILE A 308 -7.22 12.98 -3.33
N PHE A 309 -7.47 11.83 -2.70
CA PHE A 309 -8.33 11.76 -1.52
C PHE A 309 -7.73 12.51 -0.34
N MET A 310 -6.40 12.44 -0.15
CA MET A 310 -5.70 13.25 0.83
C MET A 310 -5.81 14.75 0.55
N ALA A 311 -5.78 15.17 -0.72
CA ALA A 311 -6.03 16.56 -1.09
C ALA A 311 -7.45 17.01 -0.73
N ILE A 312 -8.47 16.16 -0.93
CA ILE A 312 -9.85 16.46 -0.53
C ILE A 312 -9.98 16.59 0.99
N TYR A 313 -9.37 15.66 1.77
CA TYR A 313 -9.31 15.77 3.23
C TYR A 313 -8.58 17.03 3.69
N LEU A 314 -7.50 17.43 3.00
CA LEU A 314 -6.75 18.64 3.29
C LEU A 314 -7.59 19.90 3.04
N LEU A 315 -8.32 19.96 1.93
CA LEU A 315 -9.14 21.12 1.52
C LEU A 315 -10.32 21.33 2.48
N LEU A 316 -11.10 20.27 2.72
CA LEU A 316 -12.31 20.34 3.53
C LEU A 316 -12.03 20.32 5.03
N ASN A 317 -10.94 19.66 5.46
CA ASN A 317 -10.48 19.56 6.85
C ASN A 317 -11.56 19.14 7.87
N ARG A 318 -12.58 18.42 7.41
CA ARG A 318 -13.69 17.86 8.20
C ARG A 318 -13.90 16.44 7.72
N TYR A 319 -13.67 15.45 8.59
CA TYR A 319 -13.57 14.05 8.18
C TYR A 319 -14.84 13.55 7.48
N MET A 320 -16.00 13.59 8.15
CA MET A 320 -17.25 13.08 7.57
C MET A 320 -17.65 13.76 6.26
N ILE A 321 -17.47 15.07 6.18
CA ILE A 321 -17.78 15.85 4.98
C ILE A 321 -16.85 15.44 3.83
N ALA A 322 -15.54 15.35 4.10
CA ALA A 322 -14.56 14.94 3.09
C ALA A 322 -14.79 13.51 2.61
N THR A 323 -15.04 12.56 3.51
CA THR A 323 -15.37 11.18 3.15
C THR A 323 -16.61 11.12 2.26
N ALA A 324 -17.67 11.86 2.60
CA ALA A 324 -18.89 11.92 1.80
C ALA A 324 -18.66 12.52 0.42
N VAL A 325 -17.90 13.61 0.33
CA VAL A 325 -17.53 14.23 -0.95
C VAL A 325 -16.72 13.26 -1.81
N ILE A 326 -15.76 12.53 -1.24
CA ILE A 326 -15.01 11.50 -1.97
C ILE A 326 -15.97 10.43 -2.52
N ILE A 327 -16.85 9.89 -1.67
CA ILE A 327 -17.78 8.83 -2.08
C ILE A 327 -18.74 9.33 -3.16
N LEU A 328 -19.25 10.54 -3.04
CA LEU A 328 -20.16 11.14 -4.01
C LEU A 328 -19.47 11.38 -5.36
N ILE A 329 -18.31 12.02 -5.38
CA ILE A 329 -17.59 12.35 -6.62
C ILE A 329 -17.18 11.07 -7.34
N PHE A 330 -16.49 10.16 -6.64
CA PHE A 330 -15.92 8.97 -7.26
C PHE A 330 -16.98 7.90 -7.52
N GLY A 331 -18.01 7.81 -6.69
CA GLY A 331 -19.18 6.96 -6.96
C GLY A 331 -19.95 7.43 -8.20
N SER A 332 -20.21 8.74 -8.32
CA SER A 332 -20.87 9.29 -9.50
C SER A 332 -20.02 9.11 -10.76
N PHE A 333 -18.70 9.29 -10.65
CA PHE A 333 -17.78 9.03 -11.75
C PHE A 333 -17.81 7.57 -12.18
N THR A 334 -17.74 6.61 -11.26
CA THR A 334 -17.85 5.18 -11.57
C THR A 334 -19.17 4.86 -12.28
N VAL A 335 -20.30 5.34 -11.77
CA VAL A 335 -21.62 5.06 -12.37
C VAL A 335 -21.75 5.70 -13.75
N GLY A 336 -21.38 6.97 -13.89
CA GLY A 336 -21.41 7.67 -15.17
C GLY A 336 -20.48 7.04 -16.20
N ASN A 337 -19.30 6.59 -15.75
CA ASN A 337 -18.36 5.87 -16.60
C ASN A 337 -18.92 4.52 -17.03
N ALA A 338 -19.55 3.76 -16.14
CA ALA A 338 -20.17 2.48 -16.48
C ALA A 338 -21.28 2.64 -17.53
N ILE A 339 -22.15 3.65 -17.38
CA ILE A 339 -23.21 3.95 -18.35
C ILE A 339 -22.61 4.36 -19.69
N LYS A 340 -21.63 5.27 -19.70
CA LYS A 340 -20.98 5.67 -20.96
C LYS A 340 -20.30 4.49 -21.64
N PHE A 341 -19.63 3.66 -20.86
CA PHE A 341 -18.90 2.51 -21.35
C PHE A 341 -19.83 1.44 -21.92
N SER A 342 -21.00 1.18 -21.30
CA SER A 342 -21.97 0.23 -21.84
C SER A 342 -22.48 0.66 -23.21
N GLU A 343 -22.77 1.96 -23.39
CA GLU A 343 -23.32 2.49 -24.64
C GLU A 343 -22.28 2.67 -25.75
N ARG A 344 -21.06 3.09 -25.40
CA ARG A 344 -20.06 3.55 -26.38
C ARG A 344 -18.75 2.79 -26.37
N GLN A 345 -18.53 1.89 -25.41
CA GLN A 345 -17.29 1.13 -25.24
C GLN A 345 -16.05 2.04 -25.15
N GLU A 346 -16.24 3.26 -24.65
CA GLU A 346 -15.20 4.24 -24.37
C GLU A 346 -15.39 4.79 -22.95
N PRO A 347 -14.30 4.97 -22.19
CA PRO A 347 -14.38 5.56 -20.86
C PRO A 347 -14.61 7.07 -20.94
N VAL A 348 -14.85 7.68 -19.78
CA VAL A 348 -14.83 9.13 -19.59
C VAL A 348 -13.37 9.61 -19.63
N TYR A 349 -13.05 10.45 -20.61
CA TYR A 349 -11.72 11.04 -20.76
C TYR A 349 -11.56 12.30 -19.90
N VAL A 350 -10.32 12.60 -19.51
CA VAL A 350 -10.00 13.82 -18.75
C VAL A 350 -10.38 15.09 -19.52
N SER A 351 -10.25 15.08 -20.84
CA SER A 351 -10.66 16.18 -21.72
C SER A 351 -12.16 16.48 -21.63
N GLU A 352 -12.98 15.48 -21.38
CA GLU A 352 -14.44 15.61 -21.26
C GLU A 352 -14.85 16.22 -19.92
N LEU A 353 -13.98 16.19 -18.90
CA LEU A 353 -14.23 16.90 -17.64
C LEU A 353 -14.33 18.42 -17.85
N SER A 354 -13.79 18.96 -18.95
CA SER A 354 -13.99 20.37 -19.31
C SER A 354 -15.46 20.70 -19.57
N TRP A 355 -16.29 19.72 -19.98
CA TRP A 355 -17.72 19.92 -20.21
C TRP A 355 -18.50 20.12 -18.91
N LEU A 356 -17.98 19.62 -17.78
CA LEU A 356 -18.57 19.90 -16.45
C LEU A 356 -18.52 21.39 -16.10
N MET A 357 -17.65 22.17 -16.73
CA MET A 357 -17.61 23.62 -16.56
C MET A 357 -18.81 24.33 -17.22
N ASN A 358 -19.55 23.65 -18.11
CA ASN A 358 -20.72 24.20 -18.81
C ASN A 358 -22.02 23.48 -18.38
N LEU A 359 -22.37 23.66 -17.11
CA LEU A 359 -23.54 23.03 -16.44
C LEU A 359 -24.86 23.24 -17.18
N LYS A 360 -25.06 24.40 -17.82
CA LYS A 360 -26.30 24.73 -18.54
C LYS A 360 -26.52 23.79 -19.73
N SER A 361 -25.45 23.53 -20.49
CA SER A 361 -25.49 22.57 -21.60
C SER A 361 -25.79 21.17 -21.07
N LEU A 362 -25.09 20.75 -20.02
CA LEU A 362 -25.21 19.42 -19.42
C LEU A 362 -26.63 19.13 -18.89
N LEU A 363 -27.25 20.09 -18.20
CA LEU A 363 -28.61 19.97 -17.66
C LEU A 363 -29.69 19.96 -18.75
N SER A 364 -29.40 20.48 -19.96
CA SER A 364 -30.37 20.46 -21.08
C SER A 364 -30.59 19.06 -21.66
N PHE A 365 -29.67 18.12 -21.41
CA PHE A 365 -29.75 16.74 -21.89
C PHE A 365 -30.45 15.79 -20.92
N VAL A 366 -30.81 16.23 -19.71
CA VAL A 366 -31.31 15.37 -18.64
C VAL A 366 -32.76 15.71 -18.30
N ASP A 367 -33.62 14.70 -18.20
CA ASP A 367 -35.01 14.86 -17.76
C ASP A 367 -35.05 15.53 -16.38
N LEU A 368 -35.85 16.60 -16.25
CA LEU A 368 -36.05 17.35 -15.02
C LEU A 368 -36.48 16.45 -13.85
N LYS A 369 -37.21 15.36 -14.11
CA LYS A 369 -37.58 14.37 -13.09
C LYS A 369 -36.36 13.65 -12.51
N LEU A 370 -35.41 13.26 -13.36
CA LEU A 370 -34.15 12.64 -12.92
C LEU A 370 -33.29 13.63 -12.14
N VAL A 371 -33.26 14.90 -12.56
CA VAL A 371 -32.59 15.97 -11.82
C VAL A 371 -33.21 16.13 -10.42
N ALA A 372 -34.53 16.13 -10.31
CA ALA A 372 -35.24 16.23 -9.03
C ALA A 372 -34.95 15.03 -8.11
N VAL A 373 -34.96 13.81 -8.64
CA VAL A 373 -34.60 12.59 -7.87
C VAL A 373 -33.14 12.66 -7.38
N ALA A 374 -32.21 13.05 -8.26
CA ALA A 374 -30.81 13.20 -7.89
C ALA A 374 -30.62 14.27 -6.79
N ALA A 375 -31.32 15.40 -6.89
CA ALA A 375 -31.32 16.45 -5.88
C ALA A 375 -31.87 15.94 -4.53
N ALA A 376 -32.96 15.16 -4.54
CA ALA A 376 -33.52 14.55 -3.33
C ALA A 376 -32.53 13.59 -2.66
N ILE A 377 -31.86 12.73 -3.44
CA ILE A 377 -30.82 11.81 -2.94
C ILE A 377 -29.67 12.61 -2.31
N LEU A 378 -29.21 13.68 -2.96
CA LEU A 378 -28.16 14.55 -2.42
C LEU A 378 -28.57 15.22 -1.11
N LEU A 379 -29.84 15.65 -0.98
CA LEU A 379 -30.36 16.22 0.27
C LEU A 379 -30.38 15.19 1.40
N VAL A 380 -30.84 13.96 1.13
CA VAL A 380 -30.83 12.87 2.12
C VAL A 380 -29.41 12.53 2.56
N LEU A 381 -28.47 12.44 1.61
CA LEU A 381 -27.06 12.20 1.92
C LEU A 381 -26.44 13.35 2.71
N ALA A 382 -26.73 14.60 2.36
CA ALA A 382 -26.29 15.77 3.12
C ALA A 382 -26.83 15.75 4.56
N ALA A 383 -28.12 15.45 4.74
CA ALA A 383 -28.73 15.31 6.06
C ALA A 383 -28.06 14.19 6.87
N LEU A 384 -27.84 13.02 6.26
CA LEU A 384 -27.15 11.90 6.89
C LEU A 384 -25.72 12.28 7.32
N VAL A 385 -24.97 12.96 6.47
CA VAL A 385 -23.60 13.42 6.79
C VAL A 385 -23.61 14.42 7.93
N ILE A 386 -24.56 15.36 7.96
CA ILE A 386 -24.72 16.31 9.07
C ILE A 386 -25.01 15.55 10.36
N LEU A 387 -25.97 14.61 10.36
CA LEU A 387 -26.32 13.81 11.54
C LEU A 387 -25.14 12.96 12.03
N LEU A 388 -24.44 12.28 11.12
CA LEU A 388 -23.28 11.47 11.47
C LEU A 388 -22.13 12.33 11.99
N SER A 389 -21.86 13.49 11.39
CA SER A 389 -20.81 14.42 11.84
C SER A 389 -21.07 15.00 13.25
N ARG A 390 -22.34 15.02 13.68
CA ARG A 390 -22.71 15.39 15.06
C ARG A 390 -22.44 14.28 16.08
N LYS A 391 -22.15 13.05 15.67
CA LYS A 391 -21.87 11.91 16.58
C LYS A 391 -20.45 11.39 16.42
N PHE A 392 -19.95 11.28 15.19
CA PHE A 392 -18.68 10.68 14.85
C PHE A 392 -17.71 11.71 14.28
N PHE A 393 -16.43 11.53 14.60
CA PHE A 393 -15.30 12.24 14.00
C PHE A 393 -15.45 13.77 14.00
N LYS A 394 -15.82 14.32 15.17
CA LYS A 394 -15.97 15.76 15.39
C LYS A 394 -14.63 16.48 15.34
N GLY A 395 -14.65 17.73 14.86
CA GLY A 395 -13.49 18.61 14.90
C GLY A 395 -12.81 18.79 13.54
N LYS A 396 -11.63 19.43 13.57
CA LYS A 396 -10.77 19.61 12.39
C LYS A 396 -9.77 18.46 12.33
N ILE A 397 -9.47 17.96 11.14
CA ILE A 397 -8.52 16.85 10.95
C ILE A 397 -7.09 17.31 11.25
N MET A 398 -6.74 18.52 10.79
CA MET A 398 -5.40 19.08 10.81
C MET A 398 -5.42 20.54 11.27
N SER A 399 -4.42 20.92 12.06
CA SER A 399 -4.06 22.30 12.35
C SER A 399 -3.47 22.99 11.11
N TRP A 400 -3.38 24.33 11.12
CA TRP A 400 -2.84 25.08 9.98
C TRP A 400 -1.40 24.67 9.61
N LYS A 401 -0.55 24.40 10.62
CA LYS A 401 0.82 23.93 10.41
C LYS A 401 0.85 22.55 9.75
N GLU A 402 0.03 21.62 10.22
CA GLU A 402 -0.10 20.28 9.63
C GLU A 402 -0.66 20.35 8.21
N ARG A 403 -1.60 21.26 7.93
CA ARG A 403 -2.12 21.50 6.57
C ARG A 403 -1.04 22.00 5.63
N GLY A 404 -0.26 23.01 6.05
CA GLY A 404 0.86 23.52 5.25
C GLY A 404 1.88 22.44 4.93
N LEU A 405 2.29 21.65 5.93
CA LEU A 405 3.21 20.52 5.72
C LEU A 405 2.61 19.46 4.79
N THR A 406 1.33 19.11 4.99
CA THR A 406 0.64 18.13 4.14
C THR A 406 0.54 18.61 2.70
N ALA A 407 0.25 19.90 2.47
CA ALA A 407 0.24 20.49 1.14
C ALA A 407 1.60 20.37 0.45
N VAL A 408 2.69 20.71 1.16
CA VAL A 408 4.06 20.55 0.65
C VAL A 408 4.36 19.09 0.30
N ILE A 409 4.02 18.14 1.18
CA ILE A 409 4.22 16.71 0.92
C ILE A 409 3.43 16.27 -0.32
N LEU A 410 2.16 16.67 -0.43
CA LEU A 410 1.33 16.34 -1.60
C LEU A 410 1.93 16.91 -2.89
N ILE A 411 2.42 18.15 -2.88
CA ILE A 411 3.07 18.76 -4.04
C ILE A 411 4.36 18.00 -4.39
N VAL A 412 5.20 17.68 -3.41
CA VAL A 412 6.45 16.93 -3.63
C VAL A 412 6.19 15.54 -4.22
N LEU A 413 5.14 14.86 -3.75
CA LEU A 413 4.76 13.53 -4.27
C LEU A 413 4.05 13.60 -5.63
N ALA A 414 3.24 14.65 -5.88
CA ALA A 414 2.51 14.84 -7.13
C ALA A 414 3.37 15.42 -8.25
N PHE A 415 4.42 16.18 -7.93
CA PHE A 415 5.25 16.85 -8.93
C PHE A 415 5.85 15.88 -9.95
N PRO A 416 6.50 14.76 -9.55
CA PRO A 416 7.04 13.84 -10.53
C PRO A 416 5.98 13.12 -11.36
N LEU A 417 4.80 12.86 -10.78
CA LEU A 417 3.65 12.32 -11.52
C LEU A 417 3.29 13.26 -12.66
N VAL A 418 3.04 14.52 -12.35
CA VAL A 418 2.63 15.55 -13.33
C VAL A 418 3.71 15.75 -14.39
N GLN A 419 4.99 15.79 -14.01
CA GLN A 419 6.09 15.94 -14.96
C GLN A 419 6.19 14.74 -15.90
N ASN A 420 6.03 13.52 -15.40
CA ASN A 420 6.03 12.31 -16.21
C ASN A 420 4.83 12.23 -17.15
N PHE A 421 3.66 12.70 -16.72
CA PHE A 421 2.49 12.83 -17.59
C PHE A 421 2.68 13.88 -18.68
N ARG A 422 3.30 15.02 -18.39
CA ARG A 422 3.59 16.07 -19.38
C ARG A 422 4.61 15.63 -20.42
N ASN A 423 5.65 14.91 -19.99
CA ASN A 423 6.73 14.44 -20.85
C ASN A 423 6.51 12.98 -21.28
N PHE A 424 5.25 12.55 -21.37
CA PHE A 424 4.91 11.16 -21.64
C PHE A 424 5.41 10.70 -23.02
N THR A 425 5.42 11.59 -24.01
CA THR A 425 5.92 11.36 -25.37
C THR A 425 7.44 11.57 -25.53
N SER A 426 8.15 11.98 -24.48
CA SER A 426 9.59 12.25 -24.51
C SER A 426 10.28 11.54 -23.33
N PRO A 427 10.59 10.23 -23.48
CA PRO A 427 11.09 9.38 -22.39
C PRO A 427 12.38 9.86 -21.73
N ASP A 428 13.19 10.65 -22.44
CA ASP A 428 14.43 11.32 -22.03
C ASP A 428 14.20 12.49 -21.07
N LYS A 429 13.01 13.11 -21.12
CA LYS A 429 12.61 14.26 -20.26
C LYS A 429 11.77 13.85 -19.05
N GLN A 430 11.50 12.56 -18.87
CA GLN A 430 10.74 12.04 -17.74
C GLN A 430 11.60 12.01 -16.47
N ILE A 431 11.03 12.46 -15.35
CA ILE A 431 11.63 12.35 -14.03
C ILE A 431 11.66 10.87 -13.63
N ASN A 432 12.86 10.38 -13.30
CA ASN A 432 13.00 9.05 -12.74
C ASN A 432 12.55 9.04 -11.28
N VAL A 433 11.34 8.54 -11.03
CA VAL A 433 10.88 8.17 -9.70
C VAL A 433 10.91 6.65 -9.59
N PRO A 434 11.68 6.11 -8.64
CA PRO A 434 11.72 4.67 -8.39
C PRO A 434 10.30 4.11 -8.25
N VAL A 435 10.06 2.92 -8.82
CA VAL A 435 8.76 2.24 -8.87
C VAL A 435 7.78 2.88 -9.88
N LEU A 436 7.64 4.20 -9.88
CA LEU A 436 6.61 4.95 -10.61
C LEU A 436 6.86 5.09 -12.13
N THR A 437 8.07 5.48 -12.51
CA THR A 437 8.45 5.77 -13.92
C THR A 437 8.46 4.52 -14.80
N GLN A 438 8.38 3.37 -14.17
CA GLN A 438 8.59 2.04 -14.74
C GLN A 438 7.25 1.48 -15.20
N TYR A 439 6.20 1.69 -14.41
CA TYR A 439 4.82 1.43 -14.81
C TYR A 439 4.39 2.33 -15.97
N ILE A 440 4.79 3.59 -15.95
CA ILE A 440 4.52 4.54 -17.05
C ILE A 440 5.19 4.09 -18.35
N LYS A 441 6.32 3.38 -18.28
CA LYS A 441 7.07 2.87 -19.45
C LYS A 441 6.60 1.50 -19.94
N VAL A 442 6.20 0.60 -19.04
CA VAL A 442 5.69 -0.74 -19.38
C VAL A 442 4.27 -0.70 -19.93
N SER A 443 3.45 0.29 -19.55
CA SER A 443 2.06 0.36 -20.02
C SER A 443 1.90 0.81 -21.48
N ASN A 444 2.96 0.93 -22.29
CA ASN A 444 2.87 1.52 -23.62
C ASN A 444 2.31 2.97 -23.60
N GLY A 445 2.55 3.72 -24.67
CA GLY A 445 1.99 5.06 -24.84
C GLY A 445 0.45 5.12 -24.81
N ASP A 446 -0.21 3.97 -24.92
CA ASP A 446 -1.64 3.89 -25.18
C ASP A 446 -2.48 3.39 -24.00
N ILE A 447 -1.93 2.62 -23.05
CA ILE A 447 -2.76 1.92 -22.05
C ILE A 447 -3.09 2.81 -20.85
N LEU A 448 -2.28 3.84 -20.56
CA LEU A 448 -2.44 4.61 -19.34
C LEU A 448 -3.75 5.40 -19.26
N TRP A 449 -4.40 5.72 -20.40
CA TRP A 449 -5.67 6.46 -20.43
C TRP A 449 -6.61 6.19 -21.63
N LYS A 450 -6.28 5.30 -22.59
CA LYS A 450 -7.24 4.89 -23.63
C LYS A 450 -7.87 3.56 -23.20
N GLY A 451 -8.84 3.62 -22.30
CA GLY A 451 -9.54 2.46 -21.74
C GLY A 451 -10.40 1.67 -22.73
N SER A 452 -9.96 1.45 -23.98
CA SER A 452 -10.62 0.58 -24.94
C SER A 452 -9.60 -0.32 -25.65
N PRO A 453 -9.68 -1.65 -25.47
CA PRO A 453 -8.89 -2.62 -26.23
C PRO A 453 -9.05 -2.49 -27.75
N ASN A 454 -10.19 -1.98 -28.23
CA ASN A 454 -10.49 -1.85 -29.66
C ASN A 454 -9.63 -0.79 -30.36
N ILE A 455 -9.16 0.23 -29.64
CA ILE A 455 -8.28 1.26 -30.21
C ILE A 455 -6.86 0.71 -30.39
N SER A 456 -6.43 -0.21 -29.53
CA SER A 456 -5.14 -0.90 -29.69
C SER A 456 -5.10 -1.80 -30.94
N ASN A 457 -6.26 -2.32 -31.37
CA ASN A 457 -6.41 -3.07 -32.61
C ASN A 457 -6.46 -2.18 -33.85
N LEU A 458 -7.09 -0.99 -33.75
CA LEU A 458 -7.09 0.01 -34.84
C LEU A 458 -5.69 0.57 -35.08
N ASP A 459 -4.92 0.85 -34.04
CA ASP A 459 -3.54 1.34 -34.17
C ASP A 459 -2.56 0.25 -34.63
N ARG A 460 -2.76 -1.02 -34.23
CA ARG A 460 -2.03 -2.17 -34.82
C ARG A 460 -2.35 -2.37 -36.30
N ARG A 461 -3.63 -2.26 -36.70
CA ARG A 461 -4.02 -2.32 -38.12
C ARG A 461 -3.46 -1.13 -38.88
N ALA A 462 -3.48 0.08 -38.33
CA ALA A 462 -2.86 1.25 -38.95
C ALA A 462 -1.34 1.05 -39.12
N LYS A 463 -0.61 0.61 -38.09
CA LYS A 463 0.84 0.31 -38.20
C LYS A 463 1.16 -0.83 -39.16
N GLN A 464 0.31 -1.86 -39.26
CA GLN A 464 0.48 -2.92 -40.27
C GLN A 464 0.15 -2.45 -41.70
N THR A 465 -0.76 -1.49 -41.85
CA THR A 465 -1.16 -0.96 -43.17
C THR A 465 -0.14 0.07 -43.67
N TYR A 466 0.40 0.92 -42.80
CA TYR A 466 1.43 1.90 -43.15
C TYR A 466 2.85 1.31 -43.20
N GLY A 467 3.13 0.20 -42.49
CA GLY A 467 4.40 -0.53 -42.61
C GLY A 467 4.54 -1.41 -43.87
N ARG A 468 3.56 -1.40 -44.77
CA ARG A 468 3.59 -2.12 -46.06
C ARG A 468 3.95 -1.25 -47.27
N PHE A 469 4.21 0.05 -47.07
CA PHE A 469 4.49 1.00 -48.17
C PHE A 469 5.92 1.56 -48.19
N GLU A 470 6.90 0.83 -47.65
CA GLU A 470 8.33 1.14 -47.88
C GLU A 470 9.10 -0.13 -48.24
N VAL A 471 8.77 -0.73 -49.39
CA VAL A 471 9.74 -1.52 -50.16
C VAL A 471 9.50 -1.22 -51.65
N GLY A 472 10.41 -0.46 -52.24
CA GLY A 472 10.54 -0.32 -53.69
C GLY A 472 10.54 1.13 -54.16
N THR A 473 11.71 1.74 -54.32
CA THR A 473 12.31 1.99 -55.65
C THR A 473 13.68 2.69 -55.53
N ILE A 474 14.63 2.13 -56.30
CA ILE A 474 16.00 2.55 -56.66
C ILE A 474 17.08 2.36 -55.58
#